data_AF-A0A951LIE8-F1
#
_entry.id   AF-A0A951LIE8-F1
#
_cell.length_a   1.000
_cell.length_b   1.000
_cell.length_c   1.000
_cell.angle_alpha   90.00
_cell.angle_beta   90.00
_cell.angle_gamma   90.00
#
_symmetry.space_group_name_H-M   'P 1'
#
loop_
_entity.id
_entity.type
_entity.pdbx_description
1 polymer ?
#
loop_
_entity_poly.entity_id
_entity_poly.type
_entity_poly.pdbx_seq_one_letter_code
_entity_poly.pdbx_strand_id
1 'polypeptide(L)'
;MRRTVMISSVLILGIVAHRCYGGLELNRKQLRPYATIHRRTIRLIPSGATFIIPQSWVEWNHEYSKSLFLNPKELEAAKDTVGEFSRSYGEIVNAVVPFGSCAAHVGNDGWGKNAEGGSGSDLFMRVYVGSLNTQKIWQDIATVGKRKAVEFARKDSQVSLTGIHRGQWQGSKLSYYLFYGDYGGTAYIEFLHRTFGKQQVVIVFMYAVGMPEQQNAINSVLASFKWR
;
A
#
# COMPACT_ATOMS: atom_id res chain seq x y z
N MET A 1 -55.23 40.97 -62.88
CA MET A 1 -55.19 39.53 -62.53
C MET A 1 -54.62 39.42 -61.12
N ARG A 2 -55.46 39.36 -60.07
CA ARG A 2 -55.96 38.17 -59.35
C ARG A 2 -54.85 37.24 -58.78
N ARG A 3 -54.68 37.33 -57.45
CA ARG A 3 -54.39 36.31 -56.39
C ARG A 3 -53.46 35.13 -56.76
N THR A 4 -52.51 34.74 -55.92
CA THR A 4 -52.78 33.89 -54.74
C THR A 4 -51.55 33.79 -53.81
N VAL A 5 -51.82 33.87 -52.51
CA VAL A 5 -50.93 33.62 -51.37
C VAL A 5 -50.78 32.11 -51.17
N MET A 6 -49.60 31.60 -50.84
CA MET A 6 -49.51 30.42 -49.96
C MET A 6 -48.38 30.56 -48.96
N ILE A 7 -48.80 30.71 -47.71
CA ILE A 7 -48.01 30.63 -46.48
C ILE A 7 -47.82 29.14 -46.20
N SER A 8 -46.59 28.72 -45.89
CA SER A 8 -46.35 27.46 -45.17
C SER A 8 -45.39 27.73 -44.01
N SER A 9 -46.02 27.98 -42.87
CA SER A 9 -45.41 28.01 -41.55
C SER A 9 -45.06 26.57 -41.16
N VAL A 10 -43.77 26.22 -41.16
CA VAL A 10 -43.29 25.04 -40.45
C VAL A 10 -42.75 25.50 -39.10
N LEU A 11 -43.62 25.45 -38.10
CA LEU A 11 -43.26 25.57 -36.69
C LEU A 11 -42.50 24.29 -36.29
N ILE A 12 -41.18 24.35 -36.22
CA ILE A 12 -40.41 23.30 -35.56
C ILE A 12 -40.44 23.60 -34.06
N LEU A 13 -41.33 22.89 -33.34
CA LEU A 13 -41.25 22.76 -31.89
C LEU A 13 -39.92 22.05 -31.55
N GLY A 14 -38.89 22.84 -31.28
CA GLY A 14 -37.69 22.37 -30.60
C GLY A 14 -38.05 22.04 -29.16
N ILE A 15 -38.39 20.78 -28.90
CA ILE A 15 -38.51 20.23 -27.55
C ILE A 15 -37.14 20.38 -26.89
N VAL A 16 -37.05 21.31 -25.93
CA VAL A 16 -35.95 21.38 -24.97
C VAL A 16 -36.03 20.11 -24.14
N ALA A 17 -35.29 19.08 -24.57
CA ALA A 17 -34.98 17.94 -23.74
C ALA A 17 -34.03 18.44 -22.63
N HIS A 18 -34.60 18.99 -21.56
CA HIS A 18 -33.98 18.97 -20.24
C HIS A 18 -33.82 17.50 -19.87
N ARG A 19 -32.74 16.89 -20.37
CA ARG A 19 -32.19 15.69 -19.76
C ARG A 19 -31.86 16.09 -18.34
N CYS A 20 -32.70 15.61 -17.43
CA CYS A 20 -32.36 15.41 -16.04
C CYS A 20 -31.04 14.63 -15.99
N TYR A 21 -29.92 15.34 -16.03
CA TYR A 21 -28.72 14.95 -15.29
C TYR A 21 -29.08 15.09 -13.81
N GLY A 22 -30.01 14.25 -13.36
CA GLY A 22 -30.06 13.84 -11.98
C GLY A 22 -28.73 13.15 -11.78
N GLY A 23 -27.80 13.88 -11.16
CA GLY A 23 -26.55 13.34 -10.70
C GLY A 23 -26.89 12.11 -9.87
N LEU A 24 -26.71 10.94 -10.47
CA LEU A 24 -26.26 9.78 -9.75
C LEU A 24 -24.88 10.16 -9.19
N GLU A 25 -24.89 10.98 -8.13
CA GLU A 25 -24.00 10.74 -7.01
C GLU A 25 -24.36 9.34 -6.53
N LEU A 26 -23.86 8.34 -7.27
CA LEU A 26 -23.54 7.06 -6.72
C LEU A 26 -22.82 7.42 -5.45
N ASN A 27 -23.50 7.18 -4.34
CA ASN A 27 -22.99 7.13 -3.00
C ASN A 27 -21.86 6.10 -3.06
N ARG A 28 -20.71 6.53 -3.59
CA ARG A 28 -19.51 5.76 -3.80
C ARG A 28 -19.03 5.58 -2.38
N LYS A 29 -19.58 4.56 -1.69
CA LYS A 29 -18.85 3.86 -0.65
C LYS A 29 -17.48 3.68 -1.26
N GLN A 30 -16.54 4.49 -0.78
CA GLN A 30 -15.22 4.57 -1.36
C GLN A 30 -14.66 3.16 -1.23
N LEU A 31 -14.64 2.43 -2.35
CA LEU A 31 -14.22 1.06 -2.34
C LEU A 31 -12.81 1.06 -1.78
N ARG A 32 -12.60 0.23 -0.76
CA ARG A 32 -11.30 0.07 -0.12
C ARG A 32 -10.25 -0.12 -1.21
N PRO A 33 -9.11 0.58 -1.16
CA PRO A 33 -8.05 0.38 -2.12
C PRO A 33 -7.65 -1.09 -2.21
N TYR A 34 -7.30 -1.52 -3.42
CA TYR A 34 -6.83 -2.87 -3.70
C TYR A 34 -5.90 -2.83 -4.91
N ALA A 35 -5.36 -3.97 -5.29
CA ALA A 35 -4.47 -4.08 -6.43
C ALA A 35 -4.78 -5.30 -7.30
N THR A 36 -4.26 -5.26 -8.52
CA THR A 36 -4.19 -6.42 -9.41
C THR A 36 -2.76 -6.64 -9.85
N ILE A 37 -2.44 -7.86 -10.28
CA ILE A 37 -1.13 -8.21 -10.82
C ILE A 37 -1.27 -8.68 -12.26
N HIS A 38 -0.35 -8.25 -13.12
CA HIS A 38 -0.13 -8.83 -14.44
C HIS A 38 1.35 -9.12 -14.62
N ARG A 39 1.71 -10.41 -14.72
CA ARG A 39 3.09 -10.91 -14.61
C ARG A 39 3.71 -10.45 -13.28
N ARG A 40 4.53 -9.40 -13.31
CA ARG A 40 5.18 -8.79 -12.12
C ARG A 40 4.71 -7.37 -11.82
N THR A 41 3.82 -6.83 -12.65
CA THR A 41 3.38 -5.45 -12.51
C THR A 41 2.16 -5.41 -11.61
N ILE A 42 2.29 -4.77 -10.46
CA ILE A 42 1.19 -4.45 -9.57
C ILE A 42 0.54 -3.14 -10.04
N ARG A 43 -0.78 -3.13 -10.12
CA ARG A 43 -1.59 -1.94 -10.41
C ARG A 43 -2.49 -1.64 -9.23
N LEU A 44 -2.34 -0.46 -8.65
CA LEU A 44 -3.16 0.02 -7.55
C LEU A 44 -4.48 0.59 -8.06
N ILE A 45 -5.56 0.34 -7.32
CA ILE A 45 -6.91 0.80 -7.61
C ILE A 45 -7.42 1.55 -6.37
N PRO A 46 -7.97 2.78 -6.52
CA PRO A 46 -8.38 3.41 -7.77
C PRO A 46 -7.32 4.28 -8.48
N SER A 47 -6.14 4.51 -7.91
CA SER A 47 -5.18 5.49 -8.45
C SER A 47 -4.63 5.14 -9.84
N GLY A 48 -4.61 3.86 -10.21
CA GLY A 48 -4.01 3.39 -11.45
C GLY A 48 -2.47 3.42 -11.45
N ALA A 49 -1.85 3.80 -10.33
CA ALA A 49 -0.41 3.76 -10.14
C ALA A 49 0.11 2.32 -10.25
N THR A 50 1.34 2.15 -10.71
CA THR A 50 1.94 0.83 -10.94
C THR A 50 3.35 0.73 -10.40
N PHE A 51 3.77 -0.47 -10.03
CA PHE A 51 5.17 -0.80 -9.74
C PHE A 51 5.44 -2.27 -10.09
N ILE A 52 6.70 -2.64 -10.18
CA ILE A 52 7.16 -3.98 -10.53
C ILE A 52 7.76 -4.63 -9.28
N ILE A 53 7.31 -5.84 -8.95
CA ILE A 53 7.92 -6.67 -7.89
C ILE A 53 8.99 -7.62 -8.47
N PRO A 54 9.93 -8.12 -7.64
CA PRO A 54 10.87 -9.15 -8.05
C PRO A 54 10.18 -10.41 -8.60
N GLN A 55 10.83 -11.09 -9.55
CA GLN A 55 10.31 -12.33 -10.13
C GLN A 55 10.19 -13.43 -9.08
N SER A 56 11.17 -13.54 -8.17
CA SER A 56 11.18 -14.51 -7.08
C SER A 56 9.96 -14.41 -6.16
N TRP A 57 9.36 -13.22 -5.99
CA TRP A 57 8.16 -13.05 -5.16
C TRP A 57 6.93 -13.67 -5.82
N VAL A 58 6.86 -13.59 -7.15
CA VAL A 58 5.78 -14.20 -7.94
C VAL A 58 5.94 -15.72 -7.94
N GLU A 59 7.16 -16.21 -8.11
CA GLU A 59 7.50 -17.64 -8.06
C GLU A 59 7.16 -18.24 -6.69
N TRP A 60 7.60 -17.58 -5.61
CA TRP A 60 7.26 -18.00 -4.25
C TRP A 60 5.76 -18.08 -4.03
N ASN A 61 5.01 -17.05 -4.45
CA ASN A 61 3.55 -17.06 -4.30
C ASN A 61 2.89 -18.20 -5.09
N HIS A 62 3.44 -18.55 -6.25
CA HIS A 62 2.93 -19.66 -7.04
C HIS A 62 3.17 -21.01 -6.36
N GLU A 63 4.33 -21.18 -5.71
CA GLU A 63 4.73 -22.43 -5.06
C GLU A 63 4.07 -22.61 -3.68
N TYR A 64 4.08 -21.58 -2.83
CA TYR A 64 3.67 -21.67 -1.42
C TYR A 64 2.41 -20.88 -1.08
N SER A 65 1.91 -20.03 -2.00
CA SER A 65 0.83 -19.07 -1.75
C SER A 65 1.13 -18.08 -0.61
N LYS A 66 0.19 -17.16 -0.34
CA LYS A 66 0.21 -16.25 0.83
C LYS A 66 1.39 -15.29 0.93
N SER A 67 2.06 -14.96 -0.17
CA SER A 67 3.03 -13.85 -0.20
C SER A 67 2.51 -12.63 -0.96
N LEU A 68 1.40 -12.76 -1.71
CA LEU A 68 0.75 -11.65 -2.43
C LEU A 68 -0.73 -11.53 -2.01
N PHE A 69 -1.07 -10.43 -1.35
CA PHE A 69 -2.43 -10.08 -0.92
C PHE A 69 -2.82 -8.79 -1.59
N LEU A 70 -3.67 -8.90 -2.61
CA LEU A 70 -3.93 -7.81 -3.54
C LEU A 70 -5.41 -7.43 -3.57
N ASN A 71 -6.32 -8.38 -3.39
CA ASN A 71 -7.75 -8.09 -3.35
C ASN A 71 -8.27 -7.83 -1.92
N PRO A 72 -9.47 -7.26 -1.74
CA PRO A 72 -9.97 -6.89 -0.41
C PRO A 72 -10.05 -8.03 0.61
N LYS A 73 -10.40 -9.26 0.16
CA LYS A 73 -10.49 -10.43 1.05
C LYS A 73 -9.11 -10.87 1.52
N GLU A 74 -8.14 -10.93 0.60
CA GLU A 74 -6.75 -11.22 0.92
C GLU A 74 -6.16 -10.15 1.84
N LEU A 75 -6.38 -8.88 1.53
CA LEU A 75 -5.87 -7.79 2.35
C LEU A 75 -6.39 -7.86 3.79
N GLU A 76 -7.66 -8.23 4.01
CA GLU A 76 -8.16 -8.44 5.37
C GLU A 76 -7.44 -9.59 6.07
N ALA A 77 -7.12 -10.69 5.38
CA ALA A 77 -6.30 -11.76 5.96
C ALA A 77 -4.87 -11.28 6.29
N ALA A 78 -4.30 -10.37 5.50
CA ALA A 78 -2.98 -9.78 5.77
C ALA A 78 -2.98 -8.76 6.92
N LYS A 79 -4.17 -8.31 7.35
CA LYS A 79 -4.32 -7.43 8.52
C LYS A 79 -3.95 -8.15 9.79
N ASP A 80 -4.40 -9.40 9.90
CA ASP A 80 -4.22 -10.26 11.06
C ASP A 80 -2.78 -10.77 11.08
N THR A 81 -2.12 -10.52 12.20
CA THR A 81 -0.69 -10.76 12.34
C THR A 81 -0.46 -11.97 13.23
N VAL A 82 0.01 -13.06 12.65
CA VAL A 82 0.31 -14.30 13.37
C VAL A 82 1.72 -14.74 12.98
N GLY A 83 2.48 -15.24 13.94
CA GLY A 83 3.93 -15.49 13.80
C GLY A 83 4.76 -14.37 14.43
N GLU A 84 5.95 -14.70 14.93
CA GLU A 84 6.74 -13.81 15.78
C GLU A 84 7.16 -12.50 15.09
N PHE A 85 7.72 -12.60 13.88
CA PHE A 85 8.11 -11.42 13.08
C PHE A 85 6.90 -10.69 12.51
N SER A 86 5.97 -11.40 11.88
CA SER A 86 4.76 -10.82 11.27
C SER A 86 3.91 -10.07 12.29
N ARG A 87 3.84 -10.56 13.54
CA ARG A 87 3.21 -9.87 14.67
C ARG A 87 3.92 -8.57 14.99
N SER A 88 5.22 -8.60 15.20
CA SER A 88 5.99 -7.39 15.51
C SER A 88 5.82 -6.32 14.43
N TYR A 89 6.10 -6.68 13.18
CA TYR A 89 5.98 -5.75 12.05
C TYR A 89 4.55 -5.24 11.88
N GLY A 90 3.58 -6.15 11.81
CA GLY A 90 2.22 -5.78 11.47
C GLY A 90 1.52 -4.98 12.57
N GLU A 91 1.76 -5.27 13.86
CA GLU A 91 1.20 -4.47 14.95
C GLU A 91 1.77 -3.05 14.95
N ILE A 92 3.08 -2.87 14.73
CA ILE A 92 3.70 -1.54 14.65
C ILE A 92 3.13 -0.76 13.45
N VAL A 93 3.07 -1.39 12.27
CA VAL A 93 2.60 -0.72 11.05
C VAL A 93 1.10 -0.40 11.14
N ASN A 94 0.27 -1.31 11.66
CA ASN A 94 -1.17 -1.09 11.82
C ASN A 94 -1.48 0.00 12.85
N ALA A 95 -0.60 0.24 13.83
CA ALA A 95 -0.76 1.31 14.80
C ALA A 95 -0.47 2.70 14.23
N VAL A 96 0.22 2.78 13.09
CA VAL A 96 0.71 4.02 12.48
C VAL A 96 -0.06 4.37 11.22
N VAL A 97 -0.25 3.40 10.32
CA VAL A 97 -0.86 3.64 9.00
C VAL A 97 -2.23 2.97 8.96
N PRO A 98 -3.31 3.69 8.62
CA PRO A 98 -4.65 3.13 8.63
C PRO A 98 -4.77 2.00 7.61
N PHE A 99 -4.99 0.78 8.11
CA PHE A 99 -5.04 -0.42 7.26
C PHE A 99 -6.16 -0.40 6.21
N GLY A 100 -7.21 0.40 6.44
CA GLY A 100 -8.27 0.66 5.45
C GLY A 100 -7.79 1.36 4.17
N SER A 101 -6.59 1.94 4.17
CA SER A 101 -5.96 2.52 2.98
C SER A 101 -4.93 1.61 2.31
N CYS A 102 -4.70 0.39 2.85
CA CYS A 102 -3.79 -0.59 2.28
C CYS A 102 -4.37 -1.15 0.98
N ALA A 103 -3.62 -1.06 -0.11
CA ALA A 103 -3.98 -1.53 -1.45
C ALA A 103 -3.22 -2.79 -1.87
N ALA A 104 -2.05 -3.07 -1.29
CA ALA A 104 -1.27 -4.26 -1.55
C ALA A 104 -0.44 -4.63 -0.32
N HIS A 105 -0.34 -5.92 -0.02
CA HIS A 105 0.67 -6.50 0.86
C HIS A 105 1.38 -7.61 0.09
N VAL A 106 2.69 -7.51 -0.08
CA VAL A 106 3.48 -8.41 -0.93
C VAL A 106 4.84 -8.71 -0.29
N GLY A 107 5.43 -9.88 -0.49
CA GLY A 107 6.76 -10.22 0.03
C GLY A 107 7.40 -11.41 -0.67
N ASN A 108 8.64 -11.74 -0.27
CA ASN A 108 9.37 -12.93 -0.74
C ASN A 108 9.09 -14.19 0.09
N ASP A 109 8.20 -14.12 1.07
CA ASP A 109 7.80 -15.24 1.92
C ASP A 109 6.31 -15.12 2.30
N GLY A 110 5.75 -16.16 2.91
CA GLY A 110 4.37 -16.21 3.39
C GLY A 110 4.12 -15.30 4.59
N TRP A 111 2.92 -14.71 4.63
CA TRP A 111 2.47 -13.84 5.73
C TRP A 111 1.32 -14.47 6.53
N GLY A 112 1.38 -14.33 7.85
CA GLY A 112 0.29 -14.66 8.76
C GLY A 112 0.18 -16.15 9.11
N LYS A 113 -1.01 -16.57 9.53
CA LYS A 113 -1.26 -17.91 10.09
C LYS A 113 -1.08 -18.99 9.02
N ASN A 114 -0.29 -20.02 9.33
CA ASN A 114 0.03 -21.14 8.44
C ASN A 114 0.78 -20.69 7.17
N ALA A 115 1.58 -19.63 7.25
CA ALA A 115 2.66 -19.43 6.28
C ALA A 115 3.73 -20.48 6.57
N GLU A 116 3.94 -21.39 5.62
CA GLU A 116 5.10 -22.28 5.65
C GLU A 116 6.33 -21.45 5.25
N GLY A 117 7.46 -21.63 5.93
CA GLY A 117 8.74 -21.04 5.51
C GLY A 117 9.15 -19.72 6.17
N GLY A 118 8.25 -19.02 6.85
CA GLY A 118 8.45 -17.68 7.45
C GLY A 118 9.79 -17.49 8.18
N SER A 119 10.82 -16.99 7.49
CA SER A 119 12.11 -16.68 8.11
C SER A 119 12.10 -15.25 8.67
N GLY A 120 12.90 -14.99 9.71
CA GLY A 120 13.06 -13.64 10.23
C GLY A 120 13.68 -12.64 9.27
N SER A 121 14.25 -13.14 8.17
CA SER A 121 15.04 -12.39 7.20
C SER A 121 14.27 -12.00 5.94
N ASP A 122 12.95 -12.13 5.92
CA ASP A 122 12.18 -11.81 4.72
C ASP A 122 11.85 -10.33 4.59
N LEU A 123 11.66 -9.91 3.34
CA LEU A 123 11.24 -8.59 2.93
C LEU A 123 9.75 -8.61 2.58
N PHE A 124 8.96 -8.01 3.45
CA PHE A 124 7.55 -7.72 3.22
C PHE A 124 7.37 -6.25 2.87
N MET A 125 6.34 -5.96 2.09
CA MET A 125 5.97 -4.61 1.69
C MET A 125 4.47 -4.41 1.79
N ARG A 126 4.05 -3.25 2.29
CA ARG A 126 2.68 -2.76 2.18
C ARG A 126 2.65 -1.47 1.38
N VAL A 127 1.61 -1.29 0.58
CA VAL A 127 1.38 -0.07 -0.20
C VAL A 127 0.04 0.51 0.17
N TYR A 128 0.05 1.76 0.60
CA TYR A 128 -1.12 2.52 1.00
C TYR A 128 -1.34 3.66 0.02
N VAL A 129 -2.59 3.89 -0.38
CA VAL A 129 -2.94 4.97 -1.30
C VAL A 129 -4.24 5.65 -0.88
N GLY A 130 -4.29 6.97 -1.02
CA GLY A 130 -5.50 7.76 -0.77
C GLY A 130 -5.20 9.16 -0.25
N SER A 131 -6.20 9.79 0.35
CA SER A 131 -6.06 11.06 1.07
C SER A 131 -5.50 10.81 2.47
N LEU A 132 -4.25 10.38 2.53
CA LEU A 132 -3.56 10.14 3.80
C LEU A 132 -3.23 11.48 4.48
N ASN A 133 -3.00 11.46 5.78
CA ASN A 133 -2.42 12.59 6.50
C ASN A 133 -0.98 12.21 6.83
N THR A 134 -0.06 12.42 5.89
CA THR A 134 1.36 12.08 6.05
C THR A 134 1.99 12.76 7.26
N GLN A 135 1.63 14.01 7.57
CA GLN A 135 2.13 14.68 8.78
C GLN A 135 1.74 13.93 10.05
N LYS A 136 0.48 13.51 10.16
CA LYS A 136 0.03 12.67 11.27
C LYS A 136 0.74 11.32 11.28
N ILE A 137 0.91 10.67 10.13
CA ILE A 137 1.64 9.39 10.03
C ILE A 137 3.07 9.56 10.58
N TRP A 138 3.78 10.64 10.24
CA TRP A 138 5.14 10.88 10.75
C TRP A 138 5.18 11.12 12.25
N GLN A 139 4.22 11.88 12.77
CA GLN A 139 4.04 12.07 14.21
C GLN A 139 3.76 10.73 14.91
N ASP A 140 2.89 9.90 14.32
CA ASP A 140 2.51 8.60 14.86
C ASP A 140 3.70 7.62 14.79
N ILE A 141 4.57 7.66 13.77
CA ILE A 141 5.81 6.86 13.72
C ILE A 141 6.73 7.23 14.88
N ALA A 142 6.95 8.53 15.08
CA ALA A 142 7.86 9.04 16.12
C ALA A 142 7.36 8.76 17.54
N THR A 143 6.05 8.57 17.72
CA THR A 143 5.41 8.37 19.02
C THR A 143 4.86 6.97 19.18
N VAL A 144 3.72 6.67 18.55
CA VAL A 144 2.98 5.40 18.65
C VAL A 144 3.80 4.24 18.10
N GLY A 145 4.38 4.38 16.90
CA GLY A 145 5.19 3.35 16.25
C GLY A 145 6.44 3.03 17.06
N LYS A 146 7.17 4.06 17.51
CA LYS A 146 8.34 3.87 18.39
C LYS A 146 7.97 3.18 19.70
N ARG A 147 6.89 3.61 20.37
CA ARG A 147 6.41 2.95 21.60
C ARG A 147 6.06 1.49 21.37
N LYS A 148 5.36 1.17 20.27
CA LYS A 148 5.02 -0.21 19.91
C LYS A 148 6.26 -1.04 19.63
N ALA A 149 7.26 -0.49 18.94
CA ALA A 149 8.54 -1.19 18.73
C ALA A 149 9.27 -1.48 20.04
N VAL A 150 9.18 -0.61 21.06
CA VAL A 150 9.76 -0.88 22.39
C VAL A 150 9.12 -2.10 23.05
N GLU A 151 7.82 -2.35 22.83
CA GLU A 151 7.14 -3.54 23.37
C GLU A 151 7.70 -4.86 22.81
N PHE A 152 8.24 -4.84 21.59
CA PHE A 152 8.83 -6.01 20.93
C PHE A 152 10.35 -6.09 21.04
N ALA A 153 11.02 -4.97 21.28
CA ALA A 153 12.46 -4.89 21.36
C ALA A 153 13.00 -5.72 22.53
N ARG A 154 14.18 -6.33 22.35
CA ARG A 154 14.93 -6.93 23.47
C ARG A 154 15.16 -5.86 24.54
N LYS A 155 14.98 -6.19 25.82
CA LYS A 155 14.90 -5.23 26.95
C LYS A 155 16.09 -4.25 27.07
N ASP A 156 17.27 -4.67 26.64
CA ASP A 156 18.54 -3.92 26.67
C ASP A 156 18.88 -3.25 25.33
N SER A 157 18.00 -3.37 24.34
CA SER A 157 18.20 -2.79 23.01
C SER A 157 17.47 -1.45 22.85
N GLN A 158 18.06 -0.58 22.05
CA GLN A 158 17.46 0.72 21.73
C GLN A 158 16.61 0.64 20.47
N VAL A 159 15.47 1.33 20.49
CA VAL A 159 14.67 1.60 19.30
C VAL A 159 15.13 2.91 18.68
N SER A 160 15.61 2.86 17.44
CA SER A 160 16.08 4.03 16.69
C SER A 160 15.09 4.44 15.61
N LEU A 161 15.01 5.74 15.36
CA LEU A 161 14.26 6.30 14.25
C LEU A 161 15.17 7.25 13.47
N THR A 162 15.32 7.00 12.18
CA THR A 162 16.21 7.77 11.31
C THR A 162 15.45 8.27 10.09
N GLY A 163 15.70 9.51 9.66
CA GLY A 163 15.19 10.01 8.39
C GLY A 163 15.87 9.30 7.22
N ILE A 164 15.12 8.97 6.18
CA ILE A 164 15.66 8.33 4.97
C ILE A 164 15.16 9.04 3.71
N HIS A 165 16.01 9.06 2.68
CA HIS A 165 15.73 9.64 1.37
C HIS A 165 16.23 8.70 0.27
N ARG A 166 15.34 8.33 -0.66
CA ARG A 166 15.64 7.43 -1.79
C ARG A 166 15.06 8.00 -3.09
N GLY A 167 15.87 8.76 -3.82
CA GLY A 167 15.44 9.41 -5.06
C GLY A 167 14.31 10.42 -4.82
N GLN A 168 13.10 10.11 -5.28
CA GLN A 168 11.92 10.96 -5.05
C GLN A 168 11.14 10.59 -3.78
N TRP A 169 11.57 9.56 -3.06
CA TRP A 169 10.92 9.05 -1.86
C TRP A 169 11.55 9.63 -0.61
N GLN A 170 10.72 10.10 0.30
CA GLN A 170 11.12 10.62 1.60
C GLN A 170 10.48 9.78 2.70
N GLY A 171 11.12 9.66 3.86
CA GLY A 171 10.55 8.81 4.89
C GLY A 171 11.35 8.69 6.16
N SER A 172 11.02 7.67 6.93
CA SER A 172 11.71 7.30 8.15
C SER A 172 11.91 5.80 8.25
N LYS A 173 13.04 5.40 8.81
CA LYS A 173 13.37 4.01 9.13
C LYS A 173 13.37 3.84 10.65
N LEU A 174 12.46 2.98 11.13
CA LEU A 174 12.44 2.50 12.50
C LEU A 174 13.29 1.23 12.57
N SER A 175 14.16 1.13 13.57
CA SER A 175 14.96 -0.08 13.81
C SER A 175 14.93 -0.50 15.27
N TYR A 176 14.90 -1.80 15.51
CA TYR A 176 14.89 -2.38 16.86
C TYR A 176 15.43 -3.81 16.80
N TYR A 177 15.99 -4.30 17.90
CA TYR A 177 16.55 -5.65 17.94
C TYR A 177 15.51 -6.64 18.49
N LEU A 178 15.24 -7.70 17.73
CA LEU A 178 14.38 -8.82 18.12
C LEU A 178 15.26 -9.99 18.60
N PHE A 179 14.80 -10.69 19.63
CA PHE A 179 15.48 -11.86 20.17
C PHE A 179 14.45 -12.88 20.69
N TYR A 180 14.57 -14.12 20.21
CA TYR A 180 13.63 -15.21 20.50
C TYR A 180 14.29 -16.38 21.27
N GLY A 181 15.49 -16.15 21.80
CA GLY A 181 16.23 -17.13 22.62
C GLY A 181 17.35 -17.80 21.83
N ASP A 182 17.01 -18.47 20.74
CA ASP A 182 17.94 -19.20 19.86
C ASP A 182 18.31 -18.43 18.58
N TYR A 183 17.54 -17.41 18.22
CA TYR A 183 17.84 -16.51 17.11
C TYR A 183 17.40 -15.07 17.40
N GLY A 184 17.88 -14.15 16.58
CA GLY A 184 17.58 -12.73 16.71
C GLY A 184 18.25 -11.88 15.62
N GLY A 185 17.88 -10.62 15.55
CA GLY A 185 18.38 -9.71 14.54
C GLY A 185 17.78 -8.31 14.65
N THR A 186 18.42 -7.36 13.96
CA THR A 186 17.86 -6.01 13.84
C THR A 186 16.74 -6.03 12.81
N ALA A 187 15.52 -5.77 13.27
CA ALA A 187 14.35 -5.53 12.43
C ALA A 187 14.33 -4.08 11.96
N TYR A 188 13.90 -3.87 10.72
CA TYR A 188 13.69 -2.57 10.11
C TYR A 188 12.27 -2.42 9.60
N ILE A 189 11.72 -1.22 9.79
CA ILE A 189 10.50 -0.78 9.11
C ILE A 189 10.80 0.55 8.43
N GLU A 190 10.87 0.56 7.10
CA GLU A 190 11.02 1.77 6.29
C GLU A 190 9.65 2.26 5.83
N PHE A 191 9.25 3.43 6.32
CA PHE A 191 8.05 4.14 5.88
C PHE A 191 8.47 5.20 4.87
N LEU A 192 8.13 5.03 3.60
CA LEU A 192 8.46 5.94 2.51
C LEU A 192 7.19 6.52 1.92
N HIS A 193 7.21 7.79 1.53
CA HIS A 193 6.05 8.42 0.91
C HIS A 193 6.39 9.31 -0.27
N ARG A 194 5.36 9.53 -1.08
CA ARG A 194 5.30 10.54 -2.13
C ARG A 194 3.90 11.14 -2.19
N THR A 195 3.84 12.41 -2.56
CA THR A 195 2.60 13.17 -2.72
C THR A 195 2.36 13.48 -4.19
N PHE A 196 1.13 13.27 -4.65
CA PHE A 196 0.69 13.51 -6.01
C PHE A 196 -0.63 14.31 -5.99
N GLY A 197 -0.52 15.63 -6.01
CA GLY A 197 -1.66 16.52 -5.80
C GLY A 197 -2.31 16.28 -4.43
N LYS A 198 -3.60 15.90 -4.42
CA LYS A 198 -4.35 15.57 -3.19
C LYS A 198 -4.20 14.11 -2.75
N GLN A 199 -3.56 13.26 -3.56
CA GLN A 199 -3.35 11.87 -3.22
C GLN A 199 -1.93 11.65 -2.69
N GLN A 200 -1.81 10.68 -1.81
CA GLN A 200 -0.54 10.29 -1.21
C GLN A 200 -0.37 8.79 -1.33
N VAL A 201 0.88 8.38 -1.48
CA VAL A 201 1.29 6.98 -1.44
C VAL A 201 2.27 6.82 -0.30
N VAL A 202 2.03 5.83 0.55
CA VAL A 202 2.98 5.37 1.55
C VAL A 202 3.34 3.94 1.22
N ILE A 203 4.62 3.65 1.05
CA ILE A 203 5.16 2.29 0.92
C ILE A 203 5.89 1.97 2.22
N VAL A 204 5.57 0.83 2.81
CA VAL A 204 6.19 0.35 4.05
C VAL A 204 6.93 -0.93 3.75
N PHE A 205 8.25 -0.96 3.94
CA PHE A 205 9.07 -2.16 3.86
C PHE A 205 9.39 -2.68 5.26
N MET A 206 9.31 -3.98 5.46
CA MET A 206 9.54 -4.68 6.73
C MET A 206 10.53 -5.80 6.47
N TYR A 207 11.70 -5.76 7.12
CA TYR A 207 12.78 -6.72 6.87
C TYR A 207 13.83 -6.72 7.99
N ALA A 208 14.58 -7.81 8.15
CA ALA A 208 15.72 -7.85 9.05
C ALA A 208 17.05 -7.51 8.35
N VAL A 209 18.01 -7.00 9.11
CA VAL A 209 19.38 -6.71 8.63
C VAL A 209 20.05 -7.96 8.04
N GLY A 210 20.86 -7.77 7.00
CA GLY A 210 21.87 -8.75 6.60
C GLY A 210 21.79 -9.26 5.16
N MET A 211 20.81 -8.84 4.36
CA MET A 211 20.66 -9.34 2.98
C MET A 211 20.71 -8.22 1.93
N PRO A 212 21.81 -8.06 1.18
CA PRO A 212 21.94 -7.09 0.09
C PRO A 212 20.81 -7.18 -0.95
N GLU A 213 20.27 -8.37 -1.19
CA GLU A 213 19.19 -8.66 -2.13
C GLU A 213 17.91 -7.88 -1.77
N GLN A 214 17.63 -7.69 -0.48
CA GLN A 214 16.48 -6.91 -0.02
C GLN A 214 16.62 -5.44 -0.43
N GLN A 215 17.81 -4.85 -0.31
CA GLN A 215 18.05 -3.46 -0.71
C GLN A 215 17.90 -3.30 -2.22
N ASN A 216 18.37 -4.29 -3.00
CA ASN A 216 18.17 -4.31 -4.45
C ASN A 216 16.68 -4.40 -4.81
N ALA A 217 15.90 -5.25 -4.11
CA ALA A 217 14.47 -5.37 -4.30
C ALA A 217 13.73 -4.06 -3.96
N ILE A 218 14.02 -3.45 -2.80
CA ILE A 218 13.48 -2.15 -2.38
C ILE A 218 13.74 -1.10 -3.46
N ASN A 219 15.00 -0.95 -3.89
CA ASN A 219 15.39 0.04 -4.88
C ASN A 219 14.71 -0.21 -6.24
N SER A 220 14.61 -1.46 -6.67
CA SER A 220 13.93 -1.84 -7.91
C SER A 220 12.43 -1.49 -7.87
N VAL A 221 11.74 -1.82 -6.77
CA VAL A 221 10.33 -1.48 -6.59
C VAL A 221 10.13 0.04 -6.65
N LEU A 222 10.92 0.80 -5.87
CA LEU A 222 10.81 2.25 -5.80
C LEU A 222 11.12 2.94 -7.14
N ALA A 223 12.12 2.45 -7.87
CA ALA A 223 12.50 2.99 -9.19
C ALA A 223 11.46 2.66 -10.28
N SER A 224 10.78 1.51 -10.18
CA SER A 224 9.74 1.11 -11.12
C SER A 224 8.38 1.80 -10.90
N PHE A 225 8.22 2.52 -9.78
CA PHE A 225 6.95 3.14 -9.42
C PHE A 225 6.56 4.26 -10.39
N LYS A 226 5.35 4.16 -10.95
CA LYS A 226 4.77 5.15 -11.86
C LYS A 226 3.42 5.61 -11.35
N TRP A 227 3.26 6.93 -11.23
CA TRP A 227 1.97 7.57 -10.98
C TRP A 227 1.21 7.76 -12.30
N ARG A 228 -0.12 7.74 -12.26
CA ARG A 228 -1.00 7.96 -13.43
C ARG A 228 -1.84 9.21 -13.27
#